data_AF-A0A845CRK4-F1
#
_entry.id   AF-A0A845CRK4-F1
#
_cell.length_a   1.000
_cell.length_b   1.000
_cell.length_c   1.000
_cell.angle_alpha   90.00
_cell.angle_beta   90.00
_cell.angle_gamma   90.00
#
_symmetry.space_group_name_H-M   'P 1'
#
loop_
_entity.id
_entity.type
_entity.pdbx_description
1 polymer ?
#
loop_
_entity_poly.entity_id
_entity_poly.type
_entity_poly.pdbx_seq_one_letter_code
_entity_poly.pdbx_strand_id
1 'polypeptide(L)'
;MVEVLCGTGKETSVPAFNCERPDRVDLKTAGWPKNRGILNKAILVACSLKGARDVVTNEVLKQSDNRDYHHIFPRATLKKLGANPDLSLNCMLLTPTSNRKEWAKKWPGDFLLEATQASQFAGNPGAEVKRRLNTHLVRTEHLSAIKENSGVDLRKTYEEFLEKRTDLVMERIEKLLNDGEL
;
A
#
# COMPACT_ATOMS: atom_id res chain seq x y z
N MET A 1 24.78 15.24 -16.48
CA MET A 1 24.40 13.83 -16.75
C MET A 1 25.43 13.15 -17.65
N VAL A 2 25.75 13.68 -18.83
CA VAL A 2 26.79 13.12 -19.74
C VAL A 2 28.15 13.01 -19.05
N GLU A 3 28.61 14.05 -18.35
CA GLU A 3 29.90 14.03 -17.62
C GLU A 3 29.94 12.99 -16.50
N VAL A 4 28.81 12.74 -15.82
CA VAL A 4 28.71 11.70 -14.78
C VAL A 4 28.77 10.31 -15.41
N LEU A 5 28.07 10.10 -16.54
CA LEU A 5 28.13 8.85 -17.30
C LEU A 5 29.53 8.59 -17.91
N CYS A 6 30.29 9.65 -18.18
CA CYS A 6 31.67 9.59 -18.65
C CYS A 6 32.71 9.56 -17.50
N GLY A 7 32.28 9.48 -16.24
CA GLY A 7 33.16 9.37 -15.06
C GLY A 7 33.91 10.66 -14.68
N THR A 8 33.57 11.80 -15.28
CA THR A 8 34.22 13.09 -15.04
C THR A 8 33.38 14.03 -14.16
N GLY A 9 32.10 13.71 -13.94
CA GLY A 9 31.18 14.47 -13.08
C GLY A 9 30.90 13.80 -11.73
N LYS A 10 30.46 14.58 -10.74
CA LYS A 10 29.97 14.06 -9.45
C LYS A 10 28.52 13.61 -9.56
N GLU A 11 28.14 12.50 -8.95
CA GLU A 11 26.75 11.98 -8.98
C GLU A 11 25.73 13.01 -8.48
N THR A 12 26.10 13.83 -7.48
CA THR A 12 25.28 14.94 -6.95
C THR A 12 24.97 16.04 -7.96
N SER A 13 25.67 16.09 -9.11
CA SER A 13 25.37 17.03 -10.19
C SER A 13 24.30 16.52 -11.16
N VAL A 14 23.80 15.29 -10.98
CA VAL A 14 22.65 14.77 -11.73
C VAL A 14 21.38 15.09 -10.95
N PRO A 15 20.43 15.88 -11.50
CA PRO A 15 19.20 16.23 -10.80
C PRO A 15 18.40 15.02 -10.29
N ALA A 16 18.45 13.89 -11.00
CA ALA A 16 17.78 12.65 -10.59
C ALA A 16 18.37 12.02 -9.31
N PHE A 17 19.64 12.28 -8.99
CA PHE A 17 20.31 11.85 -7.76
C PHE A 17 20.36 12.96 -6.69
N ASN A 18 19.80 14.13 -7.00
CA ASN A 18 19.71 15.27 -6.08
C ASN A 18 18.29 15.42 -5.49
N CYS A 19 17.49 14.35 -5.54
CA CYS A 19 16.17 14.32 -4.89
C CYS A 19 16.38 14.03 -3.41
N GLU A 20 15.94 14.93 -2.53
CA GLU A 20 15.82 14.59 -1.12
C GLU A 20 14.84 13.43 -0.95
N ARG A 21 15.13 12.56 0.02
CA ARG A 21 14.24 11.45 0.37
C ARG A 21 12.88 12.02 0.78
N PRO A 22 11.75 11.40 0.36
CA PRO A 22 10.43 11.85 0.77
C PRO A 22 10.30 11.83 2.30
N ASP A 23 9.72 12.89 2.85
CA ASP A 23 9.44 13.00 4.27
C ASP A 23 8.06 12.40 4.62
N ARG A 24 7.66 12.53 5.89
CA ARG A 24 6.35 12.04 6.33
C ARG A 24 5.17 12.75 5.67
N VAL A 25 5.30 14.05 5.39
CA VAL A 25 4.24 14.86 4.78
C VAL A 25 4.06 14.42 3.33
N ASP A 26 5.16 14.21 2.61
CA ASP A 26 5.17 13.67 1.25
C ASP A 26 4.41 12.34 1.17
N LEU A 27 4.72 11.41 2.08
CA LEU A 27 4.08 10.09 2.11
C LEU A 27 2.56 10.18 2.38
N LYS A 28 2.15 11.03 3.33
CA LYS A 28 0.73 11.18 3.71
C LYS A 28 -0.11 11.92 2.68
N THR A 29 0.52 12.77 1.87
CA THR A 29 -0.17 13.59 0.86
C THR A 29 -0.09 13.02 -0.55
N ALA A 30 0.78 12.03 -0.79
CA ALA A 30 0.91 11.36 -2.06
C ALA A 30 -0.42 10.77 -2.55
N GLY A 31 -0.88 11.26 -3.70
CA GLY A 31 -2.16 10.90 -4.28
C GLY A 31 -2.22 9.49 -4.85
N TRP A 32 -3.28 9.18 -5.58
CA TRP A 32 -3.52 7.84 -6.10
C TRP A 32 -2.42 7.34 -7.07
N PRO A 33 -1.91 6.10 -6.94
CA PRO A 33 -0.80 5.59 -7.77
C PRO A 33 -1.09 5.48 -9.27
N LYS A 34 -2.36 5.45 -9.67
CA LYS A 34 -2.76 5.47 -11.09
C LYS A 34 -2.39 6.78 -11.80
N ASN A 35 -2.23 7.87 -11.05
CA ASN A 35 -1.92 9.19 -11.59
C ASN A 35 -0.44 9.29 -12.02
N ARG A 36 -0.06 10.35 -12.75
CA ARG A 36 1.29 10.52 -13.32
C ARG A 36 2.40 10.81 -12.28
N GLY A 37 2.09 10.88 -10.99
CA GLY A 37 3.05 11.20 -9.92
C GLY A 37 4.07 10.08 -9.70
N ILE A 38 5.37 10.39 -9.81
CA ILE A 38 6.46 9.45 -9.55
C ILE A 38 6.43 8.99 -8.09
N LEU A 39 6.25 9.93 -7.15
CA LEU A 39 6.14 9.63 -5.72
C LEU A 39 5.00 8.64 -5.42
N ASN A 40 3.81 8.85 -6.00
CA ASN A 40 2.66 7.96 -5.78
C ASN A 40 2.98 6.51 -6.19
N LYS A 41 3.68 6.33 -7.32
CA LYS A 41 4.11 5.02 -7.80
C LYS A 41 5.23 4.44 -6.95
N ALA A 42 6.20 5.28 -6.55
CA ALA A 42 7.32 4.87 -5.71
C ALA A 42 6.84 4.34 -4.35
N ILE A 43 5.85 4.99 -3.73
CA ILE A 43 5.24 4.52 -2.48
C ILE A 43 4.56 3.18 -2.68
N LEU A 44 3.80 3.00 -3.76
CA LEU A 44 3.17 1.72 -4.05
C LEU A 44 4.21 0.61 -4.25
N VAL A 45 5.29 0.90 -4.96
CA VAL A 45 6.42 -0.04 -5.13
C VAL A 45 7.02 -0.36 -3.77
N ALA A 46 7.35 0.63 -2.94
CA ALA A 46 7.88 0.43 -1.59
C ALA A 46 6.96 -0.48 -0.74
N CYS A 47 5.64 -0.32 -0.87
CA CYS A 47 4.65 -1.17 -0.23
C CYS A 47 4.62 -2.61 -0.77
N SER A 48 5.04 -2.85 -2.01
CA SER A 48 4.86 -4.14 -2.72
C SER A 48 6.14 -4.93 -3.00
N LEU A 49 7.31 -4.39 -2.64
CA LEU A 49 8.62 -4.92 -3.04
C LEU A 49 8.92 -6.36 -2.63
N LYS A 50 8.29 -6.88 -1.56
CA LYS A 50 8.48 -8.28 -1.11
C LYS A 50 7.68 -9.31 -1.94
N GLY A 51 7.52 -9.05 -3.24
CA GLY A 51 6.72 -9.89 -4.14
C GLY A 51 5.26 -9.94 -3.71
N ALA A 52 4.63 -8.76 -3.58
CA ALA A 52 3.25 -8.59 -3.15
C ALA A 52 2.33 -9.71 -3.69
N ARG A 53 1.58 -10.33 -2.78
CA ARG A 53 0.68 -11.43 -3.11
C ARG A 53 -0.76 -11.03 -2.90
N ASP A 54 -1.61 -11.37 -3.85
CA ASP A 54 -3.05 -11.18 -3.74
C ASP A 54 -3.55 -11.75 -2.41
N VAL A 55 -4.26 -10.93 -1.63
CA VAL A 55 -4.69 -11.27 -0.28
C VAL A 55 -5.61 -12.49 -0.28
N VAL A 56 -6.36 -12.70 -1.37
CA VAL A 56 -7.39 -13.72 -1.51
C VAL A 56 -6.83 -14.95 -2.21
N THR A 57 -6.20 -14.78 -3.38
CA THR A 57 -5.76 -15.90 -4.23
C THR A 57 -4.34 -16.37 -3.94
N ASN A 58 -3.54 -15.60 -3.18
CA ASN A 58 -2.11 -15.85 -2.93
C ASN A 58 -1.20 -15.73 -4.16
N GLU A 59 -1.75 -15.37 -5.31
CA GLU A 59 -1.01 -15.20 -6.54
C GLU A 59 0.01 -14.05 -6.41
N VAL A 60 1.21 -14.25 -6.95
CA VAL A 60 2.21 -13.18 -7.01
C VAL A 60 1.73 -12.14 -8.00
N LEU A 61 1.65 -10.89 -7.54
CA LEU A 61 1.25 -9.77 -8.37
C LEU A 61 2.38 -9.47 -9.36
N LYS A 62 2.14 -9.80 -10.63
CA LYS A 62 3.09 -9.55 -11.71
C LYS A 62 3.06 -8.07 -12.11
N GLN A 63 4.19 -7.56 -12.59
CA GLN A 63 4.18 -6.30 -13.34
C GLN A 63 3.38 -6.51 -14.63
N SER A 64 2.14 -6.06 -14.65
CA SER A 64 1.31 -5.96 -15.84
C SER A 64 0.89 -4.49 -16.04
N ASP A 65 0.52 -4.15 -17.27
CA ASP A 65 -0.02 -2.82 -17.58
C ASP A 65 -1.40 -2.59 -16.93
N ASN A 66 -2.11 -3.67 -16.60
CA ASN A 66 -3.39 -3.66 -15.91
C ASN A 66 -3.22 -3.96 -14.42
N ARG A 67 -2.65 -3.02 -13.68
CA ARG A 67 -2.63 -3.06 -12.21
C ARG A 67 -4.02 -2.75 -11.66
N ASP A 68 -4.55 -3.69 -10.89
CA ASP A 68 -5.81 -3.54 -10.17
C ASP A 68 -5.56 -2.91 -8.80
N TYR A 69 -5.70 -1.59 -8.74
CA TYR A 69 -5.56 -0.80 -7.53
C TYR A 69 -6.83 -0.94 -6.68
N HIS A 70 -6.65 -1.33 -5.42
CA HIS A 70 -7.72 -1.49 -4.46
C HIS A 70 -7.55 -0.51 -3.30
N HIS A 71 -8.63 0.16 -2.92
CA HIS A 71 -8.67 0.99 -1.72
C HIS A 71 -8.79 0.09 -0.49
N ILE A 72 -7.85 0.15 0.44
CA ILE A 72 -7.92 -0.62 1.69
C ILE A 72 -9.12 -0.19 2.52
N PHE A 73 -9.31 1.13 2.67
CA PHE A 73 -10.50 1.73 3.23
C PHE A 73 -11.43 2.19 2.10
N PRO A 74 -12.72 1.81 2.13
CA PRO A 74 -13.63 2.02 1.00
C PRO A 74 -13.84 3.50 0.68
N ARG A 75 -13.64 3.84 -0.60
CA ARG A 75 -13.66 5.22 -1.12
C ARG A 75 -14.95 5.97 -0.80
N ALA A 76 -16.09 5.31 -0.98
CA ALA A 76 -17.40 5.94 -0.77
C ALA A 76 -17.60 6.37 0.68
N THR A 77 -17.07 5.60 1.62
CA THR A 77 -17.23 5.89 3.05
C THR A 77 -16.33 7.02 3.51
N LEU A 78 -15.05 6.99 3.14
CA LEU A 78 -14.12 8.07 3.47
C LEU A 78 -14.59 9.42 2.93
N LYS A 79 -15.18 9.45 1.72
CA LYS A 79 -15.78 10.68 1.17
C LYS A 79 -16.91 11.23 2.03
N LYS A 80 -17.78 10.37 2.57
CA LYS A 80 -18.86 10.80 3.49
C LYS A 80 -18.33 11.38 4.79
N LEU A 81 -17.15 10.93 5.23
CA LEU A 81 -16.47 11.40 6.44
C LEU A 81 -15.57 12.63 6.19
N GLY A 82 -15.55 13.17 4.97
CA GLY A 82 -14.70 14.30 4.59
C GLY A 82 -13.19 13.99 4.58
N ALA A 83 -12.83 12.70 4.51
CA ALA A 83 -11.44 12.25 4.39
C ALA A 83 -11.06 12.02 2.93
N ASN A 84 -9.79 12.19 2.58
CA ASN A 84 -9.30 11.92 1.23
C ASN A 84 -9.03 10.40 1.04
N PRO A 85 -9.82 9.68 0.22
CA PRO A 85 -9.60 8.25 0.00
C PRO A 85 -8.47 7.94 -0.98
N ASP A 86 -8.15 8.89 -1.87
CA ASP A 86 -7.37 8.65 -3.09
C ASP A 86 -5.88 8.89 -2.82
N LEU A 87 -5.36 8.23 -1.76
CA LEU A 87 -3.96 8.28 -1.30
C LEU A 87 -3.21 7.00 -1.64
N SER A 88 -1.91 7.11 -1.93
CA SER A 88 -1.02 5.95 -2.13
C SER A 88 -0.97 5.03 -0.91
N LEU A 89 -0.97 5.60 0.29
CA LEU A 89 -1.02 4.84 1.54
C LEU A 89 -2.37 4.17 1.81
N ASN A 90 -3.42 4.47 1.05
CA ASN A 90 -4.69 3.72 1.10
C ASN A 90 -4.80 2.71 -0.04
N CYS A 91 -3.75 2.51 -0.82
CA CYS A 91 -3.73 1.60 -1.95
C CYS A 91 -3.10 0.26 -1.58
N MET A 92 -3.67 -0.82 -2.12
CA MET A 92 -3.00 -2.10 -2.29
C MET A 92 -3.26 -2.64 -3.69
N LEU A 93 -2.55 -3.69 -4.08
CA LEU A 93 -2.75 -4.35 -5.36
C LEU A 93 -3.53 -5.64 -5.14
N LEU A 94 -4.44 -5.93 -6.06
CA LEU A 94 -5.10 -7.23 -6.17
C LEU A 94 -4.97 -7.72 -7.60
N THR A 95 -5.30 -8.99 -7.82
CA THR A 95 -5.55 -9.56 -9.14
C THR A 95 -6.91 -9.11 -9.67
N PRO A 96 -7.12 -9.12 -10.99
CA PRO A 96 -8.43 -8.79 -11.58
C PRO A 96 -9.58 -9.63 -10.99
N THR A 97 -9.32 -10.91 -10.72
CA THR A 97 -10.29 -11.85 -10.14
C THR A 97 -10.74 -11.44 -8.74
N SER A 98 -9.81 -10.89 -7.94
CA SER A 98 -10.05 -10.44 -6.58
C SER A 98 -10.51 -8.97 -6.49
N ASN A 99 -10.25 -8.13 -7.50
CA ASN A 99 -10.61 -6.72 -7.49
C ASN A 99 -12.09 -6.47 -7.83
N ARG A 100 -12.99 -7.07 -7.04
CA ARG A 100 -14.43 -7.04 -7.29
C ARG A 100 -15.11 -5.84 -6.62
N LYS A 101 -16.18 -5.35 -7.26
CA LYS A 101 -16.94 -4.17 -6.77
C LYS A 101 -17.55 -4.40 -5.39
N GLU A 102 -17.87 -5.64 -5.05
CA GLU A 102 -18.46 -6.04 -3.78
C GLU A 102 -17.47 -5.82 -2.62
N TRP A 103 -16.19 -6.09 -2.85
CA TRP A 103 -15.13 -5.93 -1.86
C TRP A 103 -14.67 -4.48 -1.71
N ALA A 104 -14.65 -3.71 -2.79
CA ALA A 104 -14.28 -2.29 -2.76
C ALA A 104 -15.23 -1.41 -1.92
N LYS A 105 -16.39 -1.93 -1.51
CA LYS A 105 -17.38 -1.25 -0.65
C LYS A 105 -17.24 -1.64 0.82
N LYS A 106 -16.48 -2.68 1.14
CA LYS A 106 -16.41 -3.26 2.49
C LYS A 106 -15.38 -2.52 3.33
N TRP A 107 -15.66 -2.48 4.63
CA TRP A 107 -14.68 -2.06 5.61
C TRP A 107 -13.50 -3.02 5.65
N PRO A 108 -12.31 -2.56 6.07
CA PRO A 108 -11.13 -3.41 6.10
C PRO A 108 -11.36 -4.71 6.90
N GLY A 109 -11.99 -4.65 8.08
CA GLY A 109 -12.26 -5.83 8.89
C GLY A 109 -13.19 -6.83 8.20
N ASP A 110 -14.25 -6.34 7.53
CA ASP A 110 -15.20 -7.19 6.82
C ASP A 110 -14.60 -7.78 5.54
N PHE A 111 -13.81 -6.99 4.80
CA PHE A 111 -13.01 -7.47 3.68
C PHE A 111 -12.05 -8.57 4.13
N LEU A 112 -11.33 -8.37 5.24
CA LEU A 112 -10.37 -9.35 5.75
C LEU A 112 -11.05 -10.63 6.21
N LEU A 113 -12.22 -10.53 6.85
CA LEU A 113 -13.01 -11.69 7.23
C LEU A 113 -13.42 -12.51 6.00
N GLU A 114 -13.96 -11.85 4.98
CA GLU A 114 -14.36 -12.54 3.74
C GLU A 114 -13.17 -13.08 2.95
N ALA A 115 -12.07 -12.34 2.87
CA ALA A 115 -10.84 -12.82 2.25
C ALA A 115 -10.32 -14.07 2.96
N THR A 116 -10.43 -14.11 4.30
CA THR A 116 -10.08 -15.29 5.12
C THR A 116 -10.99 -16.46 4.82
N GLN A 117 -12.31 -16.24 4.72
CA GLN A 117 -13.30 -17.27 4.41
C GLN A 117 -13.19 -17.79 2.96
N ALA A 118 -12.87 -16.92 2.02
CA ALA A 118 -12.69 -17.25 0.61
C ALA A 118 -11.33 -17.92 0.34
N SER A 119 -10.36 -17.75 1.23
CA SER A 119 -9.06 -18.41 1.16
C SER A 119 -9.25 -19.91 1.26
N GLN A 120 -9.06 -20.64 0.16
CA GLN A 120 -9.22 -22.10 0.06
C GLN A 120 -8.16 -22.91 0.84
N PHE A 121 -7.51 -22.30 1.82
CA PHE A 121 -6.35 -22.88 2.51
C PHE A 121 -6.80 -23.67 3.73
N ALA A 122 -6.47 -24.96 3.74
CA ALA A 122 -6.64 -25.82 4.91
C ALA A 122 -5.66 -25.41 6.03
N GLY A 123 -6.12 -25.44 7.28
CA GLY A 123 -5.29 -25.15 8.46
C GLY A 123 -5.59 -23.78 9.08
N ASN A 124 -4.75 -22.78 8.82
CA ASN A 124 -4.83 -21.47 9.48
C ASN A 124 -5.01 -20.31 8.47
N PRO A 125 -6.24 -20.09 7.96
CA PRO A 125 -6.50 -19.09 6.94
C PRO A 125 -6.22 -17.66 7.42
N GLY A 126 -6.38 -17.37 8.72
CA GLY A 126 -6.10 -16.05 9.29
C GLY A 126 -4.60 -15.71 9.29
N ALA A 127 -3.73 -16.65 9.67
CA ALA A 127 -2.28 -16.46 9.62
C ALA A 127 -1.79 -16.24 8.18
N GLU A 128 -2.41 -16.92 7.22
CA GLU A 128 -2.04 -16.82 5.82
C GLU A 128 -2.50 -15.49 5.18
N VAL A 129 -3.72 -15.01 5.48
CA VAL A 129 -4.16 -13.66 5.10
C VAL A 129 -3.25 -12.59 5.71
N LYS A 130 -2.87 -12.75 6.99
CA LYS A 130 -1.88 -11.88 7.64
C LYS A 130 -0.54 -11.87 6.90
N ARG A 131 -0.03 -13.05 6.51
CA ARG A 131 1.22 -13.16 5.74
C ARG A 131 1.14 -12.42 4.41
N ARG A 132 0.02 -12.53 3.69
CA ARG A 132 -0.20 -11.85 2.40
C ARG A 132 -0.32 -10.33 2.55
N LEU A 133 -1.03 -9.85 3.56
CA LEU A 133 -1.10 -8.40 3.85
C LEU A 133 0.26 -7.80 4.21
N ASN A 134 1.10 -8.55 4.92
CA ASN A 134 2.46 -8.11 5.22
C ASN A 134 3.29 -7.89 3.93
N THR A 135 2.97 -8.57 2.82
CA THR A 135 3.63 -8.32 1.52
C THR A 135 3.23 -6.98 0.87
N HIS A 136 2.20 -6.32 1.42
CA HIS A 136 1.73 -4.99 1.05
C HIS A 136 2.10 -3.90 2.08
N LEU A 137 2.93 -4.23 3.07
CA LEU A 137 3.17 -3.42 4.28
C LEU A 137 1.86 -3.02 4.99
N VAL A 138 0.90 -3.94 5.02
CA VAL A 138 -0.37 -3.77 5.75
C VAL A 138 -0.38 -4.74 6.93
N ARG A 139 -0.51 -4.21 8.15
CA ARG A 139 -0.56 -4.99 9.39
C ARG A 139 -2.01 -5.28 9.77
N THR A 140 -2.35 -6.55 10.00
CA THR A 140 -3.71 -7.00 10.35
C THR A 140 -4.22 -6.38 11.63
N GLU A 141 -3.32 -6.10 12.57
CA GLU A 141 -3.60 -5.49 13.88
C GLU A 141 -4.26 -4.11 13.71
N HIS A 142 -4.06 -3.46 12.57
CA HIS A 142 -4.61 -2.13 12.28
C HIS A 142 -5.95 -2.19 11.55
N LEU A 143 -6.42 -3.38 11.13
CA LEU A 143 -7.59 -3.51 10.25
C LEU A 143 -8.68 -4.45 10.78
N SER A 144 -8.33 -5.50 11.52
CA SER A 144 -9.27 -6.57 11.89
C SER A 144 -10.39 -6.14 12.84
N ALA A 145 -10.17 -5.09 13.62
CA ALA A 145 -11.18 -4.50 14.52
C ALA A 145 -12.14 -3.53 13.82
N ILE A 146 -11.85 -3.12 12.58
CA ILE A 146 -12.59 -2.09 11.85
C ILE A 146 -13.72 -2.72 11.05
N LYS A 147 -14.85 -2.97 11.72
CA LYS A 147 -16.07 -3.50 11.10
C LYS A 147 -17.10 -2.41 10.86
N GLU A 148 -18.00 -2.66 9.90
CA GLU A 148 -19.22 -1.87 9.79
C GLU A 148 -19.96 -1.86 11.14
N ASN A 149 -20.41 -0.67 11.59
CA ASN A 149 -21.17 -0.49 12.83
C ASN A 149 -20.42 -0.84 14.14
N SER A 150 -19.09 -0.85 14.15
CA SER A 150 -18.28 -1.09 15.36
C SER A 150 -18.34 0.06 16.39
N GLY A 151 -19.01 1.17 16.08
CA GLY A 151 -19.11 2.36 16.95
C GLY A 151 -17.81 3.15 17.10
N VAL A 152 -16.74 2.75 16.40
CA VAL A 152 -15.45 3.45 16.42
C VAL A 152 -15.50 4.74 15.60
N ASP A 153 -14.66 5.71 15.95
CA ASP A 153 -14.43 6.88 15.11
C ASP A 153 -13.65 6.45 13.85
N LEU A 154 -14.38 6.28 12.76
CA LEU A 154 -13.86 5.74 11.51
C LEU A 154 -12.85 6.68 10.85
N ARG A 155 -13.00 8.00 11.04
CA ARG A 155 -12.05 8.97 10.49
C ARG A 155 -10.75 8.91 11.25
N LYS A 156 -10.82 8.96 12.59
CA LYS A 156 -9.64 8.82 13.44
C LYS A 156 -8.92 7.49 13.18
N THR A 157 -9.68 6.41 13.02
CA THR A 157 -9.14 5.08 12.71
C THR A 157 -8.39 5.07 11.37
N TYR A 158 -8.92 5.74 10.34
CA TYR A 158 -8.26 5.88 9.06
C TYR A 158 -6.97 6.71 9.16
N GLU A 159 -7.01 7.82 9.90
CA GLU A 159 -5.84 8.67 10.15
C GLU A 159 -4.74 7.89 10.91
N GLU A 160 -5.10 7.14 11.96
CA GLU A 160 -4.18 6.25 12.68
C GLU A 160 -3.58 5.16 11.78
N PHE A 161 -4.38 4.60 10.86
CA PHE A 161 -3.87 3.66 9.86
C PHE A 161 -2.82 4.32 8.95
N LEU A 162 -3.08 5.54 8.46
CA LEU A 162 -2.12 6.28 7.63
C LEU A 162 -0.83 6.57 8.39
N GLU A 163 -0.91 6.97 9.67
CA GLU A 163 0.28 7.18 10.50
C GLU A 163 1.13 5.92 10.60
N LYS A 164 0.52 4.81 11.03
CA LYS A 164 1.26 3.55 11.21
C LYS A 164 1.81 3.00 9.90
N ARG A 165 1.08 3.16 8.79
CA ARG A 165 1.58 2.74 7.47
C ARG A 165 2.69 3.64 6.97
N THR A 166 2.66 4.94 7.30
CA THR A 166 3.77 5.87 7.02
C THR A 166 5.04 5.38 7.70
N ASP A 167 4.96 4.96 8.96
CA ASP A 167 6.11 4.47 9.72
C ASP A 167 6.75 3.25 9.04
N LEU A 168 5.93 2.28 8.63
CA LEU A 168 6.39 1.07 7.93
C LEU A 168 7.02 1.39 6.58
N VAL A 169 6.47 2.34 5.84
CA VAL A 169 7.01 2.76 4.55
C VAL A 169 8.32 3.54 4.72
N MET A 170 8.42 4.41 5.72
CA MET A 170 9.66 5.14 6.04
C MET A 170 10.78 4.18 6.43
N GLU A 171 10.51 3.23 7.33
CA GLU A 171 11.47 2.19 7.71
C GLU A 171 11.91 1.37 6.50
N ARG A 172 10.97 1.07 5.58
CA ARG A 172 11.32 0.33 4.36
C ARG A 172 12.18 1.17 3.41
N ILE A 173 11.86 2.45 3.21
CA ILE A 173 12.66 3.36 2.39
C ILE A 173 14.09 3.47 2.96
N GLU A 174 14.23 3.57 4.29
CA GLU A 174 15.55 3.59 4.95
C GLU A 174 16.36 2.33 4.66
N LYS A 175 15.76 1.15 4.83
CA LYS A 175 16.44 -0.12 4.51
C LYS A 175 16.85 -0.20 3.04
N LEU A 176 16.00 0.26 2.13
CA LEU A 176 16.32 0.28 0.70
C LEU A 176 17.50 1.20 0.37
N LEU A 177 17.59 2.35 1.05
CA LEU A 177 18.68 3.32 0.84
C LEU A 177 20.00 2.86 1.46
N ASN A 178 19.94 2.19 2.62
CA ASN A 178 21.13 1.80 3.38
C ASN A 178 21.69 0.44 2.96
N ASP A 179 20.82 -0.54 2.72
CA ASP A 179 21.22 -1.94 2.58
C ASP A 179 21.26 -2.39 1.11
N GLY A 180 20.66 -1.63 0.19
CA GLY A 180 20.56 -2.00 -1.23
C GLY A 180 19.74 -3.28 -1.50
N GLU A 181 19.16 -3.90 -0.47
CA GLU A 181 18.44 -5.16 -0.56
C GLU A 181 16.95 -4.95 -0.92
N LEU A 182 16.61 -5.43 -2.13
CA LEU A 182 15.24 -5.59 -2.63
C LEU A 182 14.54 -6.78 -1.95
#